data_AF-A0A0B7AGD5-F1
#
_entry.id   AF-A0A0B7AGD5-F1
#
_cell.length_a   1.000
_cell.length_b   1.000
_cell.length_c   1.000
_cell.angle_alpha   90.00
_cell.angle_beta   90.00
_cell.angle_gamma   90.00
#
_symmetry.space_group_name_H-M   'P 1'
#
loop_
_entity.id
_entity.type
_entity.pdbx_description
1 polymer ?
#
loop_
_entity_poly.entity_id
_entity_poly.type
_entity_poly.pdbx_seq_one_letter_code
_entity_poly.pdbx_strand_id
1 'polypeptide(L)'
;RSVDNNFSHVIIKLLTNLNRVTIADALEKGCQPFYVENKQVGLIRPDFWTHLKQYSDVFFVVDSKEKLQDDRQPGVHLSLEYKTYQERTSAINSVLEDLREKDVILALKGWRHESCTIYMDFT
;
A
#
# COMPACT_ATOMS: atom_id res chain seq x y z
N ARG A 1 7.86 42.49 19.52
CA ARG A 1 7.68 41.62 18.33
C ARG A 1 8.66 40.44 18.46
N SER A 2 8.27 39.36 19.13
CA SER A 2 9.12 38.17 19.35
C SER A 2 8.30 36.88 19.57
N VAL A 3 6.99 36.92 19.30
CA VAL A 3 6.09 35.77 19.49
C VAL A 3 5.95 34.96 18.18
N ASP A 4 6.15 35.61 17.03
CA ASP A 4 5.92 35.04 15.70
C ASP A 4 7.00 34.01 15.25
N ASN A 5 8.22 34.12 15.78
CA ASN A 5 9.33 33.22 15.40
C ASN A 5 9.18 31.81 15.98
N ASN A 6 8.59 31.67 17.18
CA ASN A 6 8.45 30.36 17.83
C ASN A 6 7.33 29.54 17.19
N PHE A 7 6.18 30.16 16.88
CA PHE A 7 5.07 29.50 16.22
C PHE A 7 5.46 28.97 14.83
N SER A 8 6.15 29.81 14.05
CA SER A 8 6.66 29.43 12.73
C SER A 8 7.60 28.22 12.81
N HIS A 9 8.49 28.19 13.80
CA HIS A 9 9.42 27.07 13.99
C HIS A 9 8.71 25.75 14.35
N VAL A 10 7.67 25.80 15.19
CA VAL A 10 6.87 24.62 15.55
C VAL A 10 6.12 24.07 14.33
N ILE A 11 5.51 24.94 13.52
CA ILE A 11 4.80 24.54 12.30
C ILE A 11 5.76 23.89 11.29
N ILE A 12 6.92 24.51 11.04
CA ILE A 12 7.93 23.92 10.13
C ILE A 12 8.38 22.55 10.65
N LYS A 13 8.66 22.42 11.95
CA LYS A 13 9.03 21.14 12.56
C LYS A 13 7.93 20.09 12.39
N LEU A 14 6.65 20.46 12.52
CA LEU A 14 5.53 19.55 12.28
C LEU A 14 5.48 19.11 10.82
N LEU A 15 5.57 20.05 9.87
CA LEU A 15 5.57 19.75 8.43
C LEU A 15 6.72 18.82 8.04
N THR A 16 7.93 19.05 8.57
CA THR A 16 9.08 18.17 8.34
C THR A 16 8.86 16.77 8.90
N ASN A 17 8.17 16.63 10.03
CA ASN A 17 7.89 15.32 10.61
C ASN A 17 6.76 14.58 9.89
N LEU A 18 5.73 15.29 9.44
CA LEU A 18 4.58 14.71 8.74
C LEU A 18 4.93 14.29 7.30
N ASN A 19 5.79 15.06 6.62
CA ASN A 19 6.21 14.81 5.25
C ASN A 19 7.61 14.16 5.16
N ARG A 20 7.98 13.39 6.18
CA ARG A 20 9.35 12.87 6.34
C ARG A 20 9.71 11.77 5.34
N VAL A 21 8.72 11.09 4.77
CA VAL A 21 8.94 9.92 3.91
C VAL A 21 8.35 10.20 2.54
N THR A 22 9.20 10.25 1.53
CA THR A 22 8.79 10.30 0.13
C THR A 22 8.51 8.90 -0.41
N ILE A 23 7.87 8.81 -1.58
CA ILE A 23 7.68 7.55 -2.29
C ILE A 23 9.04 6.90 -2.61
N ALA A 24 10.03 7.68 -3.04
CA ALA A 24 11.38 7.19 -3.31
C ALA A 24 12.02 6.56 -2.06
N ASP A 25 11.93 7.24 -0.91
CA ASP A 25 12.45 6.70 0.37
C ASP A 25 11.77 5.37 0.75
N ALA A 26 10.48 5.24 0.45
CA ALA A 26 9.73 4.01 0.73
C ALA A 26 10.15 2.87 -0.20
N LEU A 27 10.33 3.14 -1.49
CA LEU A 27 10.81 2.16 -2.48
C LEU A 27 12.22 1.68 -2.16
N GLU A 28 13.12 2.58 -1.76
CA GLU A 28 14.48 2.23 -1.32
C GLU A 28 14.47 1.32 -0.08
N LYS A 29 13.46 1.45 0.80
CA LYS A 29 13.24 0.56 1.95
C LYS A 29 12.57 -0.77 1.59
N GLY A 30 12.35 -1.04 0.31
CA GLY A 30 11.77 -2.28 -0.19
C GLY A 30 10.25 -2.32 -0.20
N CYS A 31 9.56 -1.19 0.02
CA CYS A 31 8.13 -1.12 -0.26
C CYS A 31 7.88 -1.38 -1.75
N GLN A 32 6.76 -2.03 -2.05
CA GLN A 32 6.35 -2.33 -3.42
C GLN A 32 5.14 -1.46 -3.81
N PRO A 33 5.11 -0.89 -5.03
CA PRO A 33 3.90 -0.31 -5.57
C PRO A 33 2.74 -1.31 -5.58
N PHE A 34 1.54 -0.84 -5.28
CA PHE A 34 0.31 -1.63 -5.40
C PHE A 34 -0.54 -1.10 -6.55
N TYR A 35 -0.92 -1.99 -7.46
CA TYR A 35 -1.65 -1.67 -8.68
C TYR A 35 -3.04 -2.31 -8.68
N VAL A 36 -4.02 -1.55 -9.12
CA VAL A 36 -5.36 -2.03 -9.51
C VAL A 36 -5.61 -1.53 -10.93
N GLU A 37 -5.89 -2.45 -11.86
CA GLU A 37 -6.05 -2.11 -13.29
C GLU A 37 -4.85 -1.31 -13.85
N ASN A 38 -3.62 -1.72 -13.52
CA ASN A 38 -2.36 -1.06 -13.88
C ASN A 38 -2.20 0.39 -13.38
N LYS A 39 -3.09 0.88 -12.51
CA LYS A 39 -2.94 2.17 -11.84
C LYS A 39 -2.41 1.98 -10.44
N GLN A 40 -1.36 2.72 -10.09
CA GLN A 40 -0.82 2.67 -8.74
C GLN A 40 -1.83 3.31 -7.78
N VAL A 41 -2.18 2.60 -6.71
CA VAL A 41 -3.11 3.07 -5.67
C VAL A 41 -2.47 3.12 -4.29
N GLY A 42 -1.21 2.70 -4.17
CA GLY A 42 -0.53 2.67 -2.89
C GLY A 42 0.88 2.08 -2.93
N LEU A 43 1.42 1.91 -1.74
CA LEU A 43 2.67 1.21 -1.45
C LEU A 43 2.41 0.18 -0.36
N ILE A 44 3.00 -1.02 -0.50
CA ILE A 44 2.90 -2.09 0.49
C ILE A 44 4.28 -2.32 1.10
N ARG A 45 4.36 -2.35 2.42
CA ARG A 45 5.62 -2.53 3.17
C ARG A 45 6.19 -3.94 3.00
N PRO A 46 7.52 -4.12 3.13
CA PRO A 46 8.20 -5.42 3.02
C PRO A 46 7.65 -6.53 3.92
N ASP A 47 7.32 -6.17 5.16
CA ASP A 47 6.73 -7.05 6.18
C ASP A 47 5.28 -7.42 5.89
N PHE A 48 4.71 -6.92 4.79
CA PHE A 48 3.34 -7.18 4.38
C PHE A 48 3.27 -7.86 3.01
N TRP A 49 3.89 -7.29 1.97
CA TRP A 49 3.73 -7.79 0.59
C TRP A 49 4.30 -9.19 0.40
N THR A 50 5.29 -9.58 1.20
CA THR A 50 5.87 -10.93 1.18
C THR A 50 4.84 -12.00 1.52
N HIS A 51 3.89 -11.70 2.43
CA HIS A 51 2.77 -12.58 2.75
C HIS A 51 1.74 -12.68 1.62
N LEU A 52 1.67 -11.69 0.71
CA LEU A 52 0.71 -11.69 -0.39
C LEU A 52 1.05 -12.72 -1.48
N LYS A 53 2.30 -13.17 -1.55
CA LYS A 53 2.74 -14.20 -2.52
C LYS A 53 1.98 -15.51 -2.42
N GLN A 54 1.43 -15.85 -1.24
CA GLN A 54 0.68 -17.08 -1.03
C GLN A 54 -0.76 -17.01 -1.57
N TYR A 55 -1.26 -15.82 -1.91
CA TYR A 55 -2.62 -15.58 -2.45
C TYR A 55 -2.52 -15.22 -3.94
N SER A 56 -1.93 -16.10 -4.74
CA SER A 56 -1.66 -15.86 -6.16
C SER A 56 -2.92 -15.77 -7.03
N ASP A 57 -4.06 -16.18 -6.50
CA ASP A 57 -5.40 -15.99 -7.07
C ASP A 57 -5.89 -14.54 -6.95
N VAL A 58 -5.44 -13.83 -5.90
CA VAL A 58 -5.81 -12.44 -5.62
C VAL A 58 -4.73 -11.45 -6.04
N PHE A 59 -3.47 -11.74 -5.74
CA PHE A 59 -2.34 -10.85 -5.96
C PHE A 59 -1.27 -11.48 -6.84
N PHE A 60 -0.75 -10.69 -7.79
CA PHE A 60 0.41 -11.05 -8.61
C PHE A 60 1.58 -10.15 -8.25
N VAL A 61 2.71 -10.74 -7.89
CA VAL A 61 3.95 -9.98 -7.66
C VAL A 61 4.79 -10.06 -8.92
N VAL A 62 5.08 -8.90 -9.49
CA VAL A 62 5.95 -8.72 -10.66
C VAL A 62 7.31 -8.24 -10.18
N ASP A 63 8.36 -9.01 -10.45
CA ASP A 63 9.73 -8.59 -10.14
C ASP A 63 10.26 -7.61 -11.19
N SER A 64 10.99 -6.60 -10.72
CA SER A 64 11.80 -5.67 -11.52
C SER A 64 12.70 -6.31 -12.58
N LYS A 65 13.13 -7.56 -12.36
CA LYS A 65 14.05 -8.29 -13.25
C LYS A 65 13.35 -9.16 -14.28
N GLU A 66 12.06 -9.40 -14.12
CA GLU A 66 11.30 -10.23 -15.05
C GLU A 66 10.94 -9.42 -16.30
N LYS A 67 11.40 -9.89 -17.46
CA LYS A 67 10.89 -9.41 -18.74
C LYS A 67 9.49 -9.96 -18.92
N LEU A 68 8.50 -9.20 -18.47
CA LEU A 68 7.11 -9.56 -18.72
C LEU A 68 6.80 -9.49 -20.22
N GLN A 69 5.93 -10.40 -20.66
CA GLN A 69 5.31 -10.33 -22.00
C GLN A 69 4.19 -9.27 -22.06
N ASP A 70 3.88 -8.65 -20.94
CA ASP A 70 2.77 -7.72 -20.72
C ASP A 70 3.33 -6.39 -20.17
N ASP A 71 2.66 -5.27 -20.44
CA ASP A 71 3.07 -3.89 -20.11
C ASP A 71 2.99 -3.56 -18.60
N ARG A 72 2.94 -4.58 -17.75
CA ARG A 72 2.82 -4.42 -16.29
C ARG A 72 4.12 -3.91 -15.68
N GLN A 73 3.98 -2.94 -14.80
CA GLN A 73 5.10 -2.38 -14.04
C GLN A 73 5.50 -3.30 -12.88
N PRO A 74 6.76 -3.28 -12.40
CA PRO A 74 7.18 -4.02 -11.21
C PRO A 74 6.37 -3.62 -9.96
N GLY A 75 5.93 -4.61 -9.18
CA GLY A 75 5.14 -4.37 -7.97
C GLY A 75 4.09 -5.45 -7.72
N VAL A 76 3.16 -5.15 -6.81
CA VAL A 76 2.03 -6.03 -6.46
C VAL A 76 0.81 -5.58 -7.26
N HIS A 77 0.16 -6.51 -7.96
CA HIS A 77 -1.02 -6.27 -8.78
C HIS A 77 -2.21 -7.03 -8.24
N LEU A 78 -3.36 -6.40 -8.15
CA LEU A 78 -4.62 -7.09 -7.94
C LEU A 78 -5.01 -7.84 -9.23
N SER A 79 -5.55 -9.04 -9.08
CA SER A 79 -6.03 -9.85 -10.20
C SER A 79 -7.07 -9.11 -11.06
N LEU A 80 -6.93 -9.25 -12.38
CA LEU A 80 -7.85 -8.67 -13.36
C LEU A 80 -9.19 -9.43 -13.46
N GLU A 81 -9.31 -10.59 -12.81
CA GLU A 81 -10.56 -11.35 -12.72
C GLU A 81 -11.63 -10.60 -11.92
N TYR A 82 -11.24 -9.71 -11.00
CA TYR A 82 -12.16 -8.91 -10.18
C TYR A 82 -12.49 -7.58 -10.87
N LYS A 83 -13.62 -7.53 -11.58
CA LYS A 83 -14.01 -6.42 -12.45
C LYS A 83 -14.75 -5.32 -11.71
N THR A 84 -15.47 -5.68 -10.65
CA THR A 84 -16.30 -4.73 -9.89
C THR A 84 -15.63 -4.31 -8.59
N TYR A 85 -16.01 -3.13 -8.09
CA TYR A 85 -15.61 -2.65 -6.77
C TYR A 85 -15.90 -3.68 -5.66
N GLN A 86 -17.06 -4.33 -5.72
CA GLN A 86 -17.49 -5.27 -4.69
C GLN A 86 -16.69 -6.58 -4.74
N GLU A 87 -16.40 -7.10 -5.93
CA GLU A 87 -15.53 -8.26 -6.10
C GLU A 87 -14.13 -8.00 -5.54
N ARG A 88 -13.52 -6.85 -5.89
CA ARG A 88 -12.19 -6.46 -5.38
C ARG A 88 -12.20 -6.33 -3.86
N THR A 89 -13.20 -5.64 -3.33
CA THR A 89 -13.36 -5.45 -1.88
C THR A 89 -13.49 -6.80 -1.17
N SER A 90 -14.34 -7.70 -1.66
CA SER A 90 -14.55 -9.01 -1.04
C SER A 90 -13.31 -9.90 -1.11
N ALA A 91 -12.60 -9.91 -2.24
CA ALA A 91 -11.39 -10.71 -2.43
C ALA A 91 -10.27 -10.24 -1.50
N ILE A 92 -10.00 -8.93 -1.46
CA ILE A 92 -8.99 -8.36 -0.57
C ILE A 92 -9.39 -8.58 0.89
N ASN A 93 -10.65 -8.34 1.26
CA ASN A 93 -11.13 -8.53 2.63
C ASN A 93 -10.90 -9.96 3.11
N SER A 94 -11.17 -10.96 2.26
CA SER A 94 -10.96 -12.38 2.61
C SER A 94 -9.49 -12.69 2.89
N VAL A 95 -8.56 -12.12 2.10
CA VAL A 95 -7.12 -12.27 2.33
C VAL A 95 -6.69 -11.58 3.63
N LEU A 96 -7.17 -10.35 3.88
CA LEU A 96 -6.83 -9.61 5.09
C LEU A 96 -7.38 -10.28 6.35
N GLU A 97 -8.56 -10.88 6.28
CA GLU A 97 -9.14 -11.67 7.37
C GLU A 97 -8.31 -12.91 7.68
N ASP A 98 -7.94 -13.70 6.67
CA ASP A 98 -7.09 -14.87 6.86
C ASP A 98 -5.69 -14.49 7.41
N LEU A 99 -5.11 -13.39 6.94
CA LEU A 99 -3.84 -12.86 7.48
C LEU A 99 -3.97 -12.38 8.94
N ARG A 100 -5.13 -11.83 9.31
CA ARG A 100 -5.43 -11.44 10.69
C ARG A 100 -5.53 -12.68 11.57
N GLU A 101 -6.26 -13.70 11.15
CA GLU A 101 -6.44 -14.95 11.91
C GLU A 101 -5.12 -15.68 12.13
N LYS A 102 -4.22 -15.64 11.14
CA LYS A 102 -2.87 -16.21 11.25
C LYS A 102 -1.93 -15.44 12.19
N ASP A 103 -2.33 -14.26 12.65
CA ASP A 103 -1.56 -13.37 13.52
C ASP A 103 -0.16 -12.98 12.99
N VAL A 104 0.02 -12.97 11.67
CA VAL A 104 1.34 -12.77 11.05
C VAL A 104 1.67 -11.29 10.80
N ILE A 105 0.67 -10.41 10.81
CA ILE A 105 0.84 -8.98 10.55
C ILE A 105 0.34 -8.16 11.74
N LEU A 106 1.26 -7.50 12.44
CA LEU A 106 0.96 -6.69 13.62
C LEU A 106 -0.12 -5.62 13.36
N ALA A 107 -0.10 -5.00 12.17
CA ALA A 107 -1.04 -3.95 11.79
C ALA A 107 -2.51 -4.43 11.76
N LEU A 108 -2.76 -5.73 11.58
CA LEU A 108 -4.12 -6.29 11.51
C LEU A 108 -4.71 -6.60 12.90
N LYS A 109 -3.90 -6.63 13.98
CA LYS A 109 -4.38 -6.87 15.35
C LYS A 109 -5.41 -5.84 15.83
N GLY A 110 -5.31 -4.61 15.34
CA GLY A 110 -6.18 -3.50 15.70
C GLY A 110 -7.30 -3.22 14.71
N TRP A 111 -7.61 -4.14 13.79
CA TRP A 111 -8.56 -3.87 12.72
C TRP A 111 -9.97 -3.61 13.26
N ARG A 112 -10.49 -2.40 12.97
CA ARG A 112 -11.77 -1.89 13.49
C ARG A 112 -13.01 -2.24 12.64
N HIS A 113 -12.85 -3.08 11.61
CA HIS A 113 -13.91 -3.40 10.64
C HIS A 113 -14.54 -2.16 9.99
N GLU A 114 -13.75 -1.10 9.83
CA GLU A 114 -14.15 0.09 9.09
C GLU A 114 -13.71 -0.03 7.63
N SER A 115 -14.57 0.43 6.72
CA SER A 115 -14.27 0.47 5.29
C SER A 115 -13.78 1.85 4.88
N CYS A 116 -12.67 1.90 4.15
CA CYS A 116 -12.16 3.12 3.53
C CYS A 116 -12.23 2.98 2.00
N THR A 117 -12.74 4.02 1.32
CA THR A 117 -12.75 4.06 -0.14
C THR A 117 -11.35 4.34 -0.68
N ILE A 118 -10.91 3.53 -1.65
CA ILE A 118 -9.64 3.73 -2.35
C ILE A 118 -9.91 4.38 -3.71
N TYR A 119 -9.18 5.44 -4.00
CA TYR A 119 -9.21 6.15 -5.28
C TYR A 119 -7.92 5.91 -6.06
N MET A 120 -8.00 6.09 -7.38
CA MET A 120 -6.88 5.86 -8.31
C MET A 120 -5.89 7.04 -8.38
N ASP A 121 -6.05 8.05 -7.53
CA ASP A 121 -5.17 9.22 -7.48
C ASP A 121 -4.11 9.00 -6.40
N PHE A 122 -2.98 8.42 -6.82
CA PHE A 122 -1.79 8.23 -5.99
C PHE A 122 -0.71 9.20 -6.47
N THR A 123 -0.49 10.27 -5.70
CA THR A 123 0.45 11.35 -6.00
C THR A 123 1.47 11.56 -4.89
#